data_AF-A0A8D8TLD8-F1
#
_entry.id   AF-A0A8D8TLD8-F1
#
_cell.length_a   1.000
_cell.length_b   1.000
_cell.length_c   1.000
_cell.angle_alpha   90.00
_cell.angle_beta   90.00
_cell.angle_gamma   90.00
#
_symmetry.space_group_name_H-M   'P 1'
#
loop_
_entity.id
_entity.type
_entity.pdbx_description
1 polymer ?
#
loop_
_entity_poly.entity_id
_entity_poly.type
_entity_poly.pdbx_seq_one_letter_code
_entity_poly.pdbx_strand_id
1 'polypeptide(L)'
;AVNNKHMDMVQMLLDKRADVNVCDVNGKTPLHFAIQNNDMTMVKMLLEKGASFMKQHPDFGIFHDHLHIAVNNKHMKLVQLLLEKGAYIDAIDGKNKTPLHFA
;
A
#
# COMPACT_ATOMS: atom_id res chain seq x y z
N ALA A 1 13.42 -5.94 1.38
CA ALA A 1 12.75 -7.25 1.46
C ALA A 1 11.44 -7.28 0.64
N VAL A 2 10.48 -6.38 0.85
CA VAL A 2 9.22 -6.33 0.08
C VAL A 2 9.43 -6.12 -1.42
N ASN A 3 10.22 -5.12 -1.83
CA ASN A 3 10.45 -4.85 -3.26
C ASN A 3 11.12 -6.03 -4.00
N ASN A 4 11.90 -6.85 -3.27
CA ASN A 4 12.55 -8.05 -3.79
C ASN A 4 11.68 -9.32 -3.61
N LYS A 5 10.43 -9.20 -3.12
CA LYS A 5 9.50 -10.31 -2.88
C LYS A 5 10.02 -11.40 -1.91
N HIS A 6 10.94 -11.04 -1.02
CA HIS A 6 11.52 -11.97 -0.05
C HIS A 6 10.61 -12.09 1.19
N MET A 7 9.55 -12.89 1.09
CA MET A 7 8.52 -13.03 2.13
C MET A 7 9.09 -13.40 3.50
N ASP A 8 9.96 -14.40 3.57
CA ASP A 8 10.52 -14.88 4.86
C ASP A 8 11.34 -13.80 5.57
N MET A 9 12.05 -12.97 4.80
CA MET A 9 12.82 -11.85 5.33
C MET A 9 11.89 -10.74 5.82
N VAL A 10 10.79 -10.46 5.12
CA VAL A 10 9.76 -9.51 5.60
C VAL A 10 9.16 -10.00 6.91
N GLN A 11 8.76 -11.28 6.96
CA GLN A 11 8.17 -11.90 8.13
C GLN A 11 9.13 -11.84 9.33
N MET A 12 10.40 -12.21 9.14
CA MET A 12 11.43 -12.14 10.17
C MET A 12 11.62 -10.72 10.72
N LEU A 13 11.67 -9.70 9.85
CA LEU A 13 11.83 -8.30 10.27
C LEU A 13 10.62 -7.81 11.08
N LEU A 14 9.40 -8.15 10.65
CA LEU A 14 8.17 -7.78 11.36
C LEU A 14 8.07 -8.48 12.72
N ASP A 15 8.51 -9.73 12.82
CA ASP A 15 8.56 -10.46 14.10
C ASP A 15 9.61 -9.89 15.07
N LYS A 16 10.62 -9.17 14.53
CA LYS A 16 11.56 -8.35 15.31
C LYS A 16 11.06 -6.92 15.58
N ARG A 17 9.76 -6.66 15.42
CA ARG A 17 9.09 -5.37 15.70
C ARG A 17 9.53 -4.22 14.79
N ALA A 18 9.97 -4.50 13.56
CA ALA A 18 10.13 -3.45 12.57
C ALA A 18 8.79 -2.73 12.33
N ASP A 19 8.81 -1.39 12.20
CA ASP A 19 7.59 -0.63 11.87
C ASP A 19 7.14 -0.95 10.44
N VAL A 20 6.02 -1.65 10.32
CA VAL A 20 5.40 -2.04 9.04
C VAL A 20 4.97 -0.83 8.19
N ASN A 21 4.80 0.33 8.83
CA ASN A 21 4.31 1.54 8.21
C ASN A 21 5.44 2.54 7.90
N VAL A 22 6.72 2.21 8.10
CA VAL A 22 7.83 3.11 7.74
C VAL A 22 7.74 3.53 6.26
N CYS A 23 8.13 4.75 5.93
CA CYS A 23 8.13 5.25 4.56
C CYS A 23 9.55 5.61 4.11
N ASP A 24 9.81 5.50 2.80
CA ASP A 24 11.03 5.99 2.18
C ASP A 24 11.00 7.52 2.00
N VAL A 25 12.05 8.08 1.38
CA VAL A 25 12.19 9.51 1.08
C VAL A 25 11.14 10.05 0.09
N ASN A 26 10.30 9.19 -0.49
CA ASN A 26 9.19 9.57 -1.37
C ASN A 26 7.83 9.32 -0.69
N GLY A 27 7.81 9.01 0.60
CA GLY A 27 6.59 8.68 1.33
C GLY A 27 6.04 7.26 1.07
N LYS A 28 6.76 6.39 0.35
CA LYS A 28 6.29 5.04 0.03
C LYS A 28 6.53 4.07 1.18
N THR A 29 5.47 3.41 1.63
CA THR A 29 5.51 2.37 2.67
C THR A 29 5.78 0.98 2.08
N PRO A 30 6.15 -0.04 2.88
CA PRO A 30 6.13 -1.44 2.46
C PRO A 30 4.86 -1.84 1.71
N LEU A 31 3.69 -1.38 2.16
CA LEU A 31 2.41 -1.67 1.50
C LEU A 31 2.33 -1.07 0.09
N HIS A 32 2.86 0.13 -0.14
CA HIS A 32 2.92 0.73 -1.48
C HIS A 32 3.69 -0.17 -2.47
N PHE A 33 4.86 -0.68 -2.07
CA PHE A 33 5.66 -1.55 -2.93
C PHE A 33 4.96 -2.88 -3.22
N ALA A 34 4.28 -3.47 -2.22
CA ALA A 34 3.53 -4.71 -2.42
C ALA A 34 2.38 -4.54 -3.42
N ILE A 35 1.62 -3.43 -3.31
CA ILE A 35 0.53 -3.09 -4.24
C ILE A 35 1.06 -2.79 -5.64
N GLN A 36 2.12 -1.99 -5.76
CA GLN A 36 2.74 -1.66 -7.04
C GLN A 36 3.19 -2.93 -7.79
N ASN A 37 3.68 -3.92 -7.04
CA ASN A 37 4.12 -5.21 -7.57
C ASN A 37 2.98 -6.23 -7.78
N ASN A 38 1.73 -5.88 -7.47
CA ASN A 38 0.57 -6.78 -7.47
C ASN A 38 0.79 -8.05 -6.63
N ASP A 39 1.57 -7.96 -5.56
CA ASP A 39 1.89 -9.10 -4.71
C ASP A 39 0.80 -9.29 -3.66
N MET A 40 -0.28 -9.97 -4.05
CA MET A 40 -1.47 -10.20 -3.22
C MET A 40 -1.13 -10.87 -1.89
N THR A 41 -0.15 -11.77 -1.86
CA THR A 41 0.25 -12.46 -0.64
C THR A 41 0.95 -11.50 0.31
N MET A 42 1.87 -10.68 -0.21
CA MET A 42 2.58 -9.69 0.59
C MET A 42 1.64 -8.59 1.09
N VAL A 43 0.69 -8.14 0.26
CA VAL A 43 -0.36 -7.18 0.66
C VAL A 43 -1.15 -7.72 1.85
N LYS A 44 -1.63 -8.98 1.78
CA LYS A 44 -2.37 -9.59 2.89
C LYS A 44 -1.54 -9.68 4.16
N MET A 45 -0.31 -10.19 4.08
CA MET A 45 0.59 -10.29 5.23
C MET A 45 0.84 -8.93 5.89
N LEU A 46 1.16 -7.90 5.09
CA LEU A 46 1.44 -6.57 5.63
C LEU A 46 0.21 -5.99 6.33
N LEU A 47 -0.98 -6.13 5.74
CA LEU A 47 -2.24 -5.70 6.37
C LEU A 47 -2.54 -6.46 7.67
N GLU A 48 -2.30 -7.78 7.70
CA GLU A 48 -2.43 -8.61 8.91
C GLU A 48 -1.45 -8.19 10.01
N LYS A 49 -0.27 -7.68 9.64
CA LYS A 49 0.74 -7.14 10.55
C LYS A 49 0.52 -5.66 10.89
N GLY A 50 -0.61 -5.07 10.51
CA GLY A 50 -1.01 -3.71 10.90
C GLY A 50 -0.57 -2.60 9.94
N ALA A 51 -0.25 -2.93 8.69
CA ALA A 51 -0.07 -1.91 7.66
C ALA A 51 -1.37 -1.12 7.46
N SER A 52 -1.23 0.20 7.31
CA SER A 52 -2.35 1.13 7.15
C SER A 52 -2.35 1.75 5.75
N PHE A 53 -3.55 2.06 5.25
CA PHE A 53 -3.72 2.79 3.99
C PHE A 53 -3.45 4.29 4.11
N MET A 54 -3.33 4.80 5.34
CA MET A 54 -3.19 6.23 5.61
C MET A 54 -1.93 6.47 6.43
N LYS A 55 -0.91 7.08 5.80
CA LYS A 55 0.18 7.69 6.56
C LYS A 55 0.51 9.06 6.00
N GLN A 56 0.75 9.98 6.91
CA GLN A 56 1.20 11.33 6.62
C GLN A 56 2.72 11.35 6.63
N HIS A 57 3.32 11.71 5.50
CA HIS A 57 4.73 12.08 5.46
C HIS A 57 4.84 13.58 5.82
N PRO A 58 5.80 13.99 6.66
CA PRO A 58 5.98 15.38 7.05
C PRO A 58 6.09 16.33 5.84
N ASP A 59 6.89 15.96 4.84
CA ASP A 59 7.18 16.81 3.69
C ASP A 59 6.25 16.65 2.49
N PHE A 60 5.51 15.53 2.40
CA PHE A 60 4.68 15.23 1.23
C PHE A 60 3.19 15.11 1.53
N GLY A 61 2.80 15.22 2.80
CA GLY A 61 1.40 15.11 3.23
C GLY A 61 0.90 13.67 3.28
N ILE A 62 -0.43 13.52 3.24
CA ILE A 62 -1.08 12.21 3.32
C ILE A 62 -1.16 11.60 1.93
N PHE A 63 -0.66 10.37 1.77
CA PHE A 63 -0.80 9.62 0.52
C PHE A 63 -1.93 8.60 0.64
N HIS A 64 -2.88 8.66 -0.28
CA HIS A 64 -4.00 7.70 -0.38
C HIS A 64 -3.95 6.93 -1.69
N ASP A 65 -2.75 6.62 -2.16
CA ASP A 65 -2.55 6.22 -3.55
C ASP A 65 -2.68 4.70 -3.75
N HIS A 66 -2.88 3.93 -2.67
CA HIS A 66 -2.99 2.47 -2.74
C HIS A 66 -4.07 2.00 -3.73
N LEU A 67 -5.28 2.59 -3.69
CA LEU A 67 -6.34 2.29 -4.65
C LEU A 67 -6.04 2.86 -6.05
N HIS A 68 -5.50 4.07 -6.14
CA HIS A 68 -5.09 4.68 -7.41
C HIS A 68 -4.09 3.80 -8.17
N ILE A 69 -3.08 3.25 -7.49
CA ILE A 69 -2.07 2.36 -8.08
C ILE A 69 -2.74 1.09 -8.61
N ALA A 70 -3.61 0.46 -7.82
CA ALA A 70 -4.29 -0.76 -8.23
C ALA A 70 -5.23 -0.53 -9.43
N VAL A 71 -5.97 0.59 -9.45
CA VAL A 71 -6.86 0.97 -10.56
C VAL A 71 -6.07 1.32 -11.82
N ASN A 72 -5.06 2.19 -11.73
CA ASN A 72 -4.21 2.58 -12.88
C ASN A 72 -3.56 1.36 -13.55
N ASN A 73 -3.18 0.36 -12.75
CA ASN A 73 -2.57 -0.87 -13.25
C ASN A 73 -3.60 -1.94 -13.66
N LYS A 74 -4.91 -1.65 -13.58
CA LYS A 74 -6.03 -2.56 -13.94
C LYS A 74 -6.03 -3.88 -13.14
N HIS A 75 -5.51 -3.86 -11.92
CA HIS A 75 -5.42 -5.03 -11.06
C HIS A 75 -6.74 -5.28 -10.32
N MET A 76 -7.78 -5.74 -11.02
CA MET A 76 -9.14 -5.88 -10.48
C MET A 76 -9.23 -6.67 -9.17
N LYS A 77 -8.53 -7.80 -9.06
CA LYS A 77 -8.50 -8.60 -7.82
C LYS A 77 -7.84 -7.87 -6.65
N LEU A 78 -6.84 -7.04 -6.94
CA LEU A 78 -6.18 -6.22 -5.93
C LEU A 78 -7.10 -5.09 -5.50
N VAL A 79 -7.74 -4.38 -6.43
CA VAL A 79 -8.76 -3.35 -6.12
C VAL A 79 -9.81 -3.92 -5.17
N GLN A 80 -10.36 -5.08 -5.50
CA GLN A 80 -11.34 -5.76 -4.64
C GLN A 80 -10.78 -6.04 -3.25
N LEU A 81 -9.58 -6.63 -3.15
CA LEU A 81 -8.95 -6.92 -1.86
C LEU A 81 -8.73 -5.64 -1.03
N LEU A 82 -8.27 -4.55 -1.65
CA LEU A 82 -8.03 -3.29 -0.93
C LEU A 82 -9.33 -2.72 -0.37
N LEU A 83 -10.42 -2.73 -1.15
CA LEU A 83 -11.74 -2.29 -0.70
C LEU A 83 -12.27 -3.19 0.44
N GLU A 84 -12.14 -4.51 0.31
CA GLU A 84 -12.51 -5.46 1.37
C GLU A 84 -11.74 -5.25 2.67
N LYS A 85 -10.50 -4.73 2.57
CA LYS A 85 -9.65 -4.42 3.72
C LYS A 85 -9.83 -3.00 4.26
N GLY A 86 -10.76 -2.23 3.70
CA GLY A 86 -11.14 -0.90 4.20
C GLY A 86 -10.35 0.25 3.58
N ALA A 87 -9.74 0.07 2.41
CA ALA A 87 -9.21 1.20 1.65
C ALA A 87 -10.35 2.17 1.29
N TYR A 88 -10.12 3.46 1.49
CA TYR A 88 -11.14 4.49 1.26
C TYR A 88 -11.38 4.69 -0.23
N ILE A 89 -12.59 4.39 -0.70
CA ILE A 89 -12.95 4.37 -2.12
C ILE A 89 -12.79 5.73 -2.81
N ASP A 90 -13.03 6.83 -2.08
CA ASP A 90 -12.92 8.20 -2.57
C ASP A 90 -11.63 8.90 -2.10
N ALA A 91 -10.60 8.10 -1.80
CA ALA A 91 -9.24 8.59 -1.59
C ALA A 91 -8.86 9.61 -2.67
N ILE A 92 -8.20 10.71 -2.32
CA ILE A 92 -7.67 11.67 -3.30
C ILE A 92 -6.16 11.53 -3.45
N ASP A 93 -5.68 11.59 -4.68
CA ASP A 93 -4.25 11.71 -4.98
C ASP A 93 -3.76 13.16 -4.79
N GLY A 94 -2.46 13.39 -5.00
CA GLY A 94 -1.86 14.73 -4.94
C GLY A 94 -2.38 15.73 -5.99
N LYS A 95 -3.31 15.33 -6.86
CA LYS A 95 -3.99 16.17 -7.87
C LYS A 95 -5.49 16.28 -7.62
N ASN A 96 -5.97 15.92 -6.43
CA ASN A 96 -7.39 15.91 -6.05
C ASN A 96 -8.26 15.01 -6.94
N LYS A 97 -7.68 13.95 -7.53
CA LYS A 97 -8.43 12.95 -8.29
C LYS A 97 -8.74 11.76 -7.40
N THR A 98 -9.91 11.17 -7.60
CA THR A 98 -10.32 9.90 -6.98
C THR A 98 -9.95 8.71 -7.87
N PRO A 99 -9.92 7.46 -7.35
CA PRO A 99 -9.67 6.27 -8.17
C PRO A 99 -10.61 6.17 -9.37
N LEU A 100 -11.86 6.62 -9.24
CA LEU A 100 -12.85 6.61 -10.32
C LEU A 100 -12.42 7.46 -11.53
N HIS A 101 -11.61 8.51 -11.35
CA HIS A 101 -11.09 9.31 -12.47
C HIS A 101 -10.09 8.57 -13.35
N PHE A 102 -9.60 7.41 -12.89
CA PHE A 102 -8.59 6.60 -13.57
C PHE A 102 -9.12 5.23 -14.04
N ALA A 103 -10.40 4.93 -13.81
CA ALA A 103 -11.07 3.71 -14.26
C ALA A 103 -11.43 3.79 -15.76
#